data_AF-A0A7W7FSW0-F1
#
_entry.id   AF-A0A7W7FSW0-F1
#
_cell.length_a   1.000
_cell.length_b   1.000
_cell.length_c   1.000
_cell.angle_alpha   90.00
_cell.angle_beta   90.00
_cell.angle_gamma   90.00
#
_symmetry.space_group_name_H-M   'P 1'
#
loop_
_entity.id
_entity.type
_entity.pdbx_description
1 polymer ?
#
loop_
_entity_poly.entity_id
_entity_poly.type
_entity_poly.pdbx_seq_one_letter_code
_entity_poly.pdbx_strand_id
1 'polypeptide(L)'
;MTFACQASSPLGPVDATFSQDLTAAAPATVAPGGEVTAVFDPAPNKVPDKVGNYTLREIKTFVLTVPVPANSSYVSATLSGGSGVGTPTITKVGNNLEVKLSAALKGGAAFEIPTITVKLTAGASGTIETKLGGSSFANPGLTFVATAVVFGFPVDAPTKCYPNPNPALTTTTIG
;
A
#
# COMPACT_ATOMS: atom_id res chain seq x y z
N MET A 1 -3.51 3.58 -9.27
CA MET A 1 -2.05 3.42 -9.02
C MET A 1 -1.61 2.03 -9.44
N THR A 2 -0.40 1.86 -9.97
CA THR A 2 0.13 0.56 -10.41
C THR A 2 1.44 0.24 -9.70
N PHE A 3 1.55 -0.96 -9.15
CA PHE A 3 2.76 -1.51 -8.57
C PHE A 3 3.37 -2.53 -9.52
N ALA A 4 4.68 -2.43 -9.73
CA ALA A 4 5.48 -3.52 -10.25
C ALA A 4 5.74 -4.51 -9.13
N CYS A 5 5.47 -5.80 -9.35
CA CYS A 5 5.60 -6.86 -8.36
C CYS A 5 6.50 -7.98 -8.88
N GLN A 6 7.27 -8.58 -7.98
CA GLN A 6 8.05 -9.78 -8.27
C GLN A 6 7.88 -10.80 -7.15
N ALA A 7 7.38 -11.97 -7.51
CA ALA A 7 7.22 -13.11 -6.62
C ALA A 7 8.44 -14.03 -6.74
N SER A 8 9.05 -14.38 -5.60
CA SER A 8 10.14 -15.35 -5.55
C SER A 8 9.57 -16.76 -5.51
N SER A 9 9.65 -17.49 -6.62
CA SER A 9 9.21 -18.88 -6.70
C SER A 9 10.40 -19.85 -6.75
N PRO A 10 10.22 -21.14 -6.42
CA PRO A 10 11.25 -22.16 -6.59
C PRO A 10 11.74 -22.34 -8.04
N LEU A 11 10.95 -21.90 -9.03
CA LEU A 11 11.29 -21.99 -10.46
C LEU A 11 11.96 -20.71 -11.00
N GLY A 12 12.16 -19.70 -10.13
CA GLY A 12 12.68 -18.39 -10.49
C GLY A 12 11.69 -17.26 -10.17
N PRO A 13 12.10 -15.99 -10.34
CA PRO A 13 11.23 -14.85 -10.14
C PRO A 13 10.09 -14.83 -11.15
N VAL A 14 8.90 -14.44 -10.69
CA VAL A 14 7.71 -14.23 -11.53
C VAL A 14 7.29 -12.78 -11.39
N ASP A 15 7.36 -12.03 -12.49
CA ASP A 15 6.90 -10.65 -12.52
C ASP A 15 5.38 -10.57 -12.66
N ALA A 16 4.80 -9.59 -11.98
CA ALA A 16 3.37 -9.33 -11.96
C ALA A 16 3.11 -7.83 -11.78
N THR A 17 1.85 -7.44 -11.93
CA THR A 17 1.39 -6.09 -11.62
C THR A 17 0.25 -6.15 -10.61
N PHE A 18 0.21 -5.17 -9.72
CA PHE A 18 -0.93 -4.93 -8.85
C PHE A 18 -1.44 -3.52 -9.07
N SER A 19 -2.67 -3.40 -9.56
CA SER A 19 -3.34 -2.12 -9.77
C SER A 19 -4.34 -1.88 -8.67
N GLN A 20 -4.28 -0.69 -8.07
CA GLN A 20 -5.20 -0.24 -7.03
C GLN A 20 -5.68 1.17 -7.38
N ASP A 21 -6.97 1.29 -7.66
CA ASP A 21 -7.60 2.60 -7.79
C ASP A 21 -7.80 3.20 -6.40
N LEU A 22 -7.58 4.50 -6.28
CA LEU A 22 -7.73 5.20 -5.01
C LEU A 22 -8.04 6.66 -5.27
N THR A 23 -8.81 7.25 -4.35
CA THR A 23 -8.93 8.70 -4.26
C THR A 23 -8.07 9.19 -3.10
N ALA A 24 -7.47 10.37 -3.24
CA ALA A 24 -6.64 10.97 -2.22
C ALA A 24 -6.99 12.45 -2.07
N ALA A 25 -7.07 12.91 -0.83
CA ALA A 25 -7.44 14.28 -0.51
C ALA A 25 -6.58 14.82 0.64
N ALA A 26 -6.10 16.05 0.49
CA ALA A 26 -5.47 16.85 1.54
C ALA A 26 -5.75 18.33 1.22
N PRO A 27 -5.65 19.25 2.20
CA PRO A 27 -5.72 20.68 1.95
C PRO A 27 -4.71 21.11 0.88
N ALA A 28 -5.08 22.05 0.00
CA ALA A 28 -4.16 22.58 -1.00
C ALA A 28 -3.06 23.47 -0.36
N THR A 29 -3.39 24.14 0.73
CA THR A 29 -2.48 25.01 1.49
C THR A 29 -2.64 24.80 2.99
N VAL A 30 -1.58 25.10 3.75
CA VAL A 30 -1.56 25.10 5.21
C VAL A 30 -0.57 26.15 5.72
N ALA A 31 -0.90 26.81 6.83
CA ALA A 31 0.05 27.69 7.49
C ALA A 31 1.22 26.88 8.11
N PRO A 32 2.41 27.48 8.30
CA PRO A 32 3.49 26.85 9.05
C PRO A 32 3.04 26.35 10.43
N GLY A 33 3.37 25.10 10.77
CA GLY A 33 2.92 24.46 12.02
C GLY A 33 1.44 24.05 12.07
N GLY A 34 0.67 24.26 10.99
CA GLY A 34 -0.74 23.88 10.91
C GLY A 34 -0.96 22.37 10.78
N GLU A 35 -2.18 21.91 11.12
CA GLU A 35 -2.57 20.50 10.92
C GLU A 35 -2.89 20.23 9.44
N VAL A 36 -2.34 19.14 8.90
CA VAL A 36 -2.66 18.60 7.58
C VAL A 36 -3.27 17.23 7.78
N THR A 37 -4.52 17.06 7.33
CA THR A 37 -5.17 15.75 7.28
C THR A 37 -5.16 15.25 5.84
N ALA A 38 -4.45 14.15 5.59
CA ALA A 38 -4.45 13.45 4.32
C ALA A 38 -5.31 12.19 4.42
N VAL A 39 -6.25 12.03 3.50
CA VAL A 39 -7.18 10.89 3.40
C VAL A 39 -6.89 10.14 2.11
N PHE A 40 -6.72 8.83 2.21
CA PHE A 40 -6.53 7.93 1.08
C PHE A 40 -7.63 6.88 1.12
N ASP A 41 -8.42 6.79 0.08
CA ASP A 41 -9.57 5.91 -0.02
C ASP A 41 -9.39 4.96 -1.22
N PRO A 42 -8.83 3.76 -1.00
CA PRO A 42 -8.70 2.75 -2.03
C PRO A 42 -10.07 2.22 -2.45
N ALA A 43 -10.32 2.17 -3.76
CA ALA A 43 -11.53 1.55 -4.28
C ALA A 43 -11.54 0.02 -4.06
N PRO A 44 -12.72 -0.62 -4.04
CA PRO A 44 -12.82 -2.08 -4.07
C PRO A 44 -12.00 -2.69 -5.21
N ASN A 45 -11.37 -3.82 -4.92
CA ASN A 45 -10.47 -4.51 -5.83
C ASN A 45 -10.72 -6.03 -5.80
N LYS A 46 -10.15 -6.76 -6.75
CA LYS A 46 -10.28 -8.21 -6.86
C LYS A 46 -8.91 -8.86 -6.89
N VAL A 47 -8.70 -9.85 -6.03
CA VAL A 47 -7.51 -10.70 -6.14
C VAL A 47 -7.62 -11.50 -7.45
N PRO A 48 -6.58 -11.51 -8.31
CA PRO A 48 -6.66 -12.27 -9.54
C PRO A 48 -6.74 -13.78 -9.25
N ASP A 49 -7.52 -14.50 -10.04
CA ASP A 49 -7.61 -15.97 -9.97
C ASP A 49 -6.32 -16.66 -10.46
N LYS A 50 -5.54 -15.96 -11.29
CA LYS A 50 -4.32 -16.45 -11.92
C LYS A 50 -3.27 -15.35 -12.06
N VAL A 51 -2.01 -15.73 -11.98
CA VAL A 51 -0.86 -14.88 -12.35
C VAL A 51 0.00 -15.68 -13.32
N GLY A 52 0.08 -15.24 -14.57
CA GLY A 52 0.61 -16.06 -15.66
C GLY A 52 -0.16 -17.38 -15.79
N ASN A 53 0.57 -18.51 -15.78
CA ASN A 53 -0.02 -19.86 -15.87
C ASN A 53 -0.41 -20.45 -14.51
N TYR A 54 -0.15 -19.74 -13.40
CA TYR A 54 -0.36 -20.26 -12.06
C TYR A 54 -1.71 -19.83 -11.49
N THR A 55 -2.45 -20.77 -10.92
CA THR A 55 -3.68 -20.46 -10.17
C THR A 55 -3.31 -19.90 -8.81
N LEU A 56 -3.75 -18.68 -8.52
CA LEU A 56 -3.51 -18.04 -7.22
C LEU A 56 -4.54 -18.56 -6.22
N ARG A 57 -4.07 -19.17 -5.14
CA ARG A 57 -4.94 -19.65 -4.06
C ARG A 57 -5.28 -18.53 -3.09
N GLU A 58 -4.27 -17.78 -2.66
CA GLU A 58 -4.45 -16.67 -1.72
C GLU A 58 -3.22 -15.75 -1.66
N ILE A 59 -3.43 -14.57 -1.08
CA ILE A 59 -2.41 -13.62 -0.64
C ILE A 59 -2.52 -13.49 0.88
N LYS A 60 -1.39 -13.59 1.59
CA LYS A 60 -1.31 -13.44 3.05
C LYS A 60 -0.16 -12.51 3.43
N THR A 61 -0.10 -12.13 4.71
CA THR A 61 0.92 -11.23 5.28
C THR A 61 1.08 -9.93 4.50
N PHE A 62 -0.04 -9.34 4.08
CA PHE A 62 -0.05 -8.08 3.31
C PHE A 62 0.41 -6.93 4.19
N VAL A 63 1.44 -6.22 3.73
CA VAL A 63 1.98 -5.01 4.37
C VAL A 63 2.21 -3.93 3.33
N LEU A 64 1.47 -2.83 3.43
CA LEU A 64 1.66 -1.61 2.63
C LEU A 64 2.41 -0.56 3.46
N THR A 65 3.46 0.01 2.89
CA THR A 65 4.31 1.02 3.52
C THR A 65 3.96 2.40 2.95
N VAL A 66 3.69 3.35 3.85
CA VAL A 66 3.42 4.75 3.52
C VAL A 66 4.41 5.64 4.30
N PRO A 67 5.37 6.32 3.63
CA PRO A 67 6.31 7.18 4.32
C PRO A 67 5.62 8.43 4.88
N VAL A 68 6.06 8.90 6.05
CA VAL A 68 5.71 10.23 6.53
C VAL A 68 6.37 11.25 5.59
N PRO A 69 5.62 12.16 4.97
CA PRO A 69 6.16 13.05 3.95
C PRO A 69 7.11 14.09 4.55
N ALA A 70 8.09 14.51 3.74
CA ALA A 70 8.98 15.60 4.11
C ALA A 70 8.22 16.90 4.42
N ASN A 71 8.87 17.83 5.12
CA ASN A 71 8.27 19.09 5.58
C ASN A 71 7.02 18.88 6.45
N SER A 72 6.92 17.74 7.12
CA SER A 72 5.85 17.44 8.07
C SER A 72 6.34 16.55 9.20
N SER A 73 5.59 16.52 10.30
CA SER A 73 5.74 15.54 11.37
C SER A 73 4.45 14.74 11.58
N TYR A 74 4.59 13.46 11.90
CA TYR A 74 3.45 12.58 12.15
C TYR A 74 2.78 12.87 13.48
N VAL A 75 1.45 12.95 13.48
CA VAL A 75 0.62 13.06 14.69
C VAL A 75 -0.08 11.73 14.97
N SER A 76 -0.90 11.27 14.03
CA SER A 76 -1.70 10.04 14.19
C SER A 76 -2.12 9.48 12.83
N ALA A 77 -2.53 8.22 12.80
CA ALA A 77 -3.24 7.65 11.66
C ALA A 77 -4.33 6.68 12.11
N THR A 78 -5.42 6.63 11.34
CA THR A 78 -6.58 5.77 11.61
C THR A 78 -6.99 5.03 10.34
N LEU A 79 -7.60 3.87 10.53
CA LEU A 79 -8.22 3.07 9.47
C LEU A 79 -9.73 3.04 9.69
N SER A 80 -10.49 3.12 8.62
CA SER A 80 -11.96 2.98 8.65
C SER A 80 -12.45 2.22 7.43
N GLY A 81 -13.57 1.48 7.59
CA GLY A 81 -14.12 0.68 6.49
C GLY A 81 -13.22 -0.49 6.10
N GLY A 82 -13.19 -0.79 4.81
CA GLY A 82 -12.53 -1.97 4.24
C GLY A 82 -13.41 -3.23 4.34
N SER A 83 -13.17 -4.19 3.44
CA SER A 83 -13.95 -5.43 3.35
C SER A 83 -13.07 -6.59 2.89
N GLY A 84 -13.33 -7.79 3.42
CA GLY A 84 -12.55 -8.99 3.07
C GLY A 84 -11.10 -9.02 3.58
N VAL A 85 -10.69 -8.06 4.42
CA VAL A 85 -9.29 -7.87 4.88
C VAL A 85 -9.02 -8.24 6.36
N GLY A 86 -10.03 -8.73 7.07
CA GLY A 86 -9.95 -9.05 8.50
C GLY A 86 -9.99 -7.78 9.36
N THR A 87 -9.25 -7.78 10.47
CA THR A 87 -9.02 -6.58 11.30
C THR A 87 -7.70 -5.94 10.86
N PRO A 88 -7.73 -4.86 10.07
CA PRO A 88 -6.54 -4.20 9.58
C PRO A 88 -5.91 -3.34 10.68
N THR A 89 -4.59 -3.18 10.63
CA THR A 89 -3.85 -2.33 11.58
C THR A 89 -2.97 -1.34 10.86
N ILE A 90 -2.79 -0.15 11.43
CA ILE A 90 -1.78 0.81 10.99
C ILE A 90 -0.81 1.08 12.14
N THR A 91 0.49 1.03 11.89
CA THR A 91 1.51 1.24 12.92
C THR A 91 2.69 2.02 12.36
N LYS A 92 3.22 2.96 13.15
CA LYS A 92 4.43 3.70 12.78
C LYS A 92 5.67 2.87 13.07
N VAL A 93 6.51 2.67 12.05
CA VAL A 93 7.80 1.97 12.11
C VAL A 93 8.87 2.89 11.52
N GLY A 94 9.77 3.40 12.37
CA GLY A 94 10.73 4.43 11.96
C GLY A 94 10.00 5.66 11.40
N ASN A 95 10.31 6.06 10.16
CA ASN A 95 9.64 7.16 9.45
C ASN A 95 8.47 6.71 8.55
N ASN A 96 8.06 5.45 8.64
CA ASN A 96 7.00 4.89 7.81
C ASN A 96 5.78 4.52 8.64
N LEU A 97 4.63 4.46 7.98
CA LEU A 97 3.41 3.84 8.46
C LEU A 97 3.25 2.51 7.72
N GLU A 98 3.04 1.42 8.45
CA GLU A 98 2.75 0.10 7.90
C GLU A 98 1.27 -0.23 8.10
N VAL A 99 0.56 -0.43 6.99
CA VAL A 99 -0.81 -0.95 6.98
C VAL A 99 -0.76 -2.45 6.76
N LYS A 100 -1.32 -3.22 7.69
CA LYS A 100 -1.34 -4.68 7.67
C LYS A 100 -2.76 -5.19 7.55
N LEU A 101 -2.98 -6.17 6.67
CA LEU A 101 -4.24 -6.90 6.57
C LEU A 101 -4.05 -8.25 7.25
N SER A 102 -4.98 -8.64 8.12
CA SER A 102 -4.86 -9.86 8.92
C SER A 102 -5.53 -11.07 8.27
N ALA A 103 -6.51 -10.86 7.38
CA ALA A 103 -7.10 -11.95 6.62
C ALA A 103 -6.24 -12.33 5.41
N ALA A 104 -6.22 -13.62 5.09
CA ALA A 104 -5.76 -14.09 3.80
C ALA A 104 -6.80 -13.76 2.72
N LEU A 105 -6.38 -13.10 1.65
CA LEU A 105 -7.21 -12.71 0.52
C LEU A 105 -7.23 -13.88 -0.48
N LYS A 106 -8.37 -14.54 -0.65
CA LYS A 106 -8.46 -15.69 -1.57
C LYS A 106 -8.35 -15.25 -3.02
N GLY A 107 -7.76 -16.09 -3.87
CA GLY A 107 -7.80 -15.90 -5.32
C GLY A 107 -9.23 -15.73 -5.79
N GLY A 108 -9.48 -14.73 -6.63
CA GLY A 108 -10.81 -14.40 -7.12
C GLY A 108 -11.72 -13.64 -6.16
N ALA A 109 -11.33 -13.44 -4.90
CA ALA A 109 -12.15 -12.71 -3.96
C ALA A 109 -12.09 -11.21 -4.22
N ALA A 110 -13.23 -10.54 -4.04
CA ALA A 110 -13.27 -9.10 -3.87
C ALA A 110 -12.74 -8.72 -2.48
N PHE A 111 -12.05 -7.60 -2.38
CA PHE A 111 -11.56 -7.02 -1.15
C PHE A 111 -11.49 -5.51 -1.28
N GLU A 112 -11.45 -4.83 -0.14
CA GLU A 112 -11.27 -3.38 -0.10
C GLU A 112 -10.31 -3.05 1.04
N ILE A 113 -9.22 -2.36 0.69
CA ILE A 113 -8.27 -1.84 1.67
C ILE A 113 -8.97 -0.70 2.41
N PRO A 114 -8.87 -0.60 3.75
CA PRO A 114 -9.52 0.46 4.50
C PRO A 114 -9.07 1.85 4.04
N THR A 115 -9.96 2.82 4.19
CA THR A 115 -9.60 4.23 4.09
C THR A 115 -8.53 4.54 5.15
N ILE A 116 -7.45 5.18 4.74
CA ILE A 116 -6.33 5.59 5.59
C ILE A 116 -6.44 7.09 5.81
N THR A 117 -6.57 7.53 7.06
CA THR A 117 -6.48 8.96 7.42
C THR A 117 -5.21 9.19 8.19
N VAL A 118 -4.36 10.10 7.73
CA VAL A 118 -3.10 10.49 8.36
C VAL A 118 -3.16 11.96 8.76
N LYS A 119 -2.90 12.23 10.03
CA LYS A 119 -2.74 13.59 10.55
C LYS A 119 -1.27 13.93 10.69
N LEU A 120 -0.90 15.08 10.17
CA LEU A 120 0.45 15.62 10.14
C LEU A 120 0.45 17.06 10.68
N THR A 121 1.59 17.50 11.18
CA THR A 121 1.87 18.91 11.44
C THR A 121 2.81 19.42 10.35
N ALA A 122 2.46 20.54 9.72
CA ALA A 122 3.27 21.16 8.68
C ALA A 122 4.58 21.73 9.24
N GLY A 123 5.63 21.66 8.43
CA GLY A 123 6.92 22.31 8.70
C GLY A 123 6.86 23.83 8.53
N ALA A 124 8.03 24.45 8.39
CA ALA A 124 8.16 25.90 8.29
C ALA A 124 7.77 26.47 6.91
N SER A 125 8.08 25.75 5.83
CA SER A 125 7.84 26.18 4.44
C SER A 125 8.00 25.00 3.47
N GLY A 126 7.64 25.21 2.21
CA GLY A 126 7.81 24.21 1.14
C GLY A 126 6.51 23.47 0.82
N THR A 127 6.62 22.23 0.38
CA THR A 127 5.47 21.37 0.04
C THR A 127 5.49 20.07 0.83
N ILE A 128 4.31 19.57 1.15
CA ILE A 128 4.07 18.26 1.71
C ILE A 128 3.47 17.41 0.59
N GLU A 129 4.26 16.49 0.05
CA GLU A 129 3.81 15.54 -0.97
C GLU A 129 3.62 14.17 -0.35
N THR A 130 2.40 13.66 -0.36
CA THR A 130 2.14 12.28 0.08
C THR A 130 2.41 11.31 -1.06
N LYS A 131 3.10 10.21 -0.77
CA LYS A 131 3.48 9.17 -1.76
C LYS A 131 3.33 7.80 -1.14
N LEU A 132 3.30 6.77 -1.99
CA LEU A 132 3.45 5.40 -1.53
C LEU A 132 4.92 5.10 -1.29
N GLY A 133 5.21 4.18 -0.36
CA GLY A 133 6.56 3.73 -0.11
C GLY A 133 7.13 2.92 -1.27
N GLY A 134 8.43 2.69 -1.23
CA GLY A 134 9.15 1.82 -2.14
C GLY A 134 9.59 2.46 -3.45
N SER A 135 10.67 1.92 -4.00
CA SER A 135 11.29 2.38 -5.25
C SER A 135 11.91 1.28 -6.11
N SER A 136 12.01 0.05 -5.58
CA SER A 136 12.54 -1.11 -6.29
C SER A 136 12.13 -2.41 -5.57
N PHE A 137 12.45 -3.57 -6.13
CA PHE A 137 12.26 -4.85 -5.41
C PHE A 137 13.19 -5.02 -4.19
N ALA A 138 14.31 -4.30 -4.15
CA ALA A 138 15.20 -4.27 -2.99
C ALA A 138 14.69 -3.32 -1.88
N ASN A 139 13.90 -2.31 -2.27
CA ASN A 139 13.23 -1.37 -1.37
C ASN A 139 11.72 -1.34 -1.68
N PRO A 140 10.97 -2.37 -1.26
CA PRO A 140 9.55 -2.49 -1.61
C PRO A 140 8.67 -1.55 -0.80
N GLY A 141 7.58 -1.12 -1.42
CA GLY A 141 6.50 -0.36 -0.80
C GLY A 141 5.32 -1.22 -0.38
N LEU A 142 5.23 -2.43 -0.93
CA LEU A 142 4.20 -3.40 -0.65
C LEU A 142 4.85 -4.78 -0.61
N THR A 143 4.57 -5.55 0.42
CA THR A 143 5.01 -6.95 0.52
C THR A 143 3.86 -7.85 0.93
N PHE A 144 3.89 -9.08 0.45
CA PHE A 144 2.95 -10.14 0.82
C PHE A 144 3.52 -11.50 0.44
N VAL A 145 2.89 -12.59 0.87
CA VAL A 145 3.16 -13.94 0.37
C VAL A 145 2.00 -14.38 -0.49
N ALA A 146 2.27 -14.68 -1.76
CA ALA A 146 1.31 -15.27 -2.67
C ALA A 146 1.43 -16.80 -2.60
N THR A 147 0.33 -17.50 -2.34
CA THR A 147 0.30 -18.96 -2.44
C THR A 147 -0.33 -19.33 -3.77
N ALA A 148 0.44 -19.96 -4.66
CA ALA A 148 -0.03 -20.43 -5.96
C ALA A 148 -0.05 -21.96 -6.03
N VAL A 149 -0.88 -22.53 -6.91
CA VAL A 149 -0.90 -23.98 -7.16
C VAL A 149 0.02 -24.30 -8.33
N VAL A 150 1.07 -25.08 -8.07
CA VAL A 150 2.07 -25.53 -9.04
C VAL A 150 2.09 -27.05 -9.05
N PHE A 151 1.83 -27.69 -10.20
CA PHE A 151 1.70 -29.14 -10.35
C PHE A 151 0.78 -29.81 -9.30
N GLY A 152 -0.30 -29.13 -8.91
CA GLY A 152 -1.27 -29.61 -7.92
C GLY A 152 -0.90 -29.34 -6.45
N PHE A 153 0.27 -28.77 -6.17
CA PHE A 153 0.73 -28.46 -4.81
C PHE A 153 0.73 -26.95 -4.54
N PRO A 154 0.38 -26.50 -3.32
CA PRO A 154 0.51 -25.10 -2.94
C PRO A 154 1.99 -24.73 -2.75
N VAL A 155 2.38 -23.62 -3.35
CA VAL A 155 3.74 -23.06 -3.25
C VAL A 155 3.62 -21.61 -2.80
N ASP A 156 4.29 -21.28 -1.70
CA ASP A 156 4.42 -19.92 -1.20
C ASP A 156 5.51 -19.18 -1.97
N ALA A 157 5.17 -18.00 -2.46
CA ALA A 157 6.06 -17.10 -3.18
C ALA A 157 6.05 -15.72 -2.50
N PRO A 158 7.06 -15.41 -1.66
CA PRO A 158 7.24 -14.08 -1.11
C PRO A 158 7.31 -13.06 -2.25
N THR A 159 6.47 -12.04 -2.17
CA THR A 159 6.27 -11.06 -3.23
C THR A 159 6.63 -9.68 -2.72
N LYS A 160 7.40 -8.96 -3.53
CA LYS A 160 7.84 -7.59 -3.27
C LYS A 160 7.33 -6.70 -4.39
N CYS A 161 6.74 -5.58 -4.03
CA CYS A 161 6.16 -4.65 -4.98
C CYS A 161 6.58 -3.22 -4.67
N TYR A 162 6.67 -2.38 -5.69
CA TYR A 162 6.87 -0.94 -5.57
C TYR A 162 6.01 -0.20 -6.61
N PRO A 163 5.50 1.00 -6.27
CA PRO A 163 4.76 1.83 -7.21
C PRO A 163 5.64 2.24 -8.39
N ASN A 164 5.16 2.04 -9.62
CA ASN A 164 5.88 2.43 -10.83
C ASN A 164 4.88 2.85 -11.94
N PRO A 165 4.75 4.16 -12.24
CA PRO A 165 5.41 5.29 -11.58
C PRO A 165 4.89 5.55 -10.15
N ASN A 166 5.59 6.39 -9.37
CA ASN A 166 5.19 6.79 -8.01
C ASN A 166 4.98 8.32 -7.90
N PRO A 167 3.93 8.88 -8.53
CA PRO A 167 3.58 10.29 -8.40
C PRO A 167 3.11 10.62 -6.98
N ALA A 168 3.10 11.92 -6.64
CA ALA A 168 2.42 12.39 -5.44
C ALA A 168 0.92 12.05 -5.52
N LEU A 169 0.36 11.55 -4.42
CA LEU A 169 -1.07 11.32 -4.26
C LEU A 169 -1.79 12.62 -3.89
N THR A 170 -1.17 13.44 -3.04
CA THR A 170 -1.62 14.79 -2.69
C THR A 170 -0.42 15.72 -2.57
N THR A 171 -0.67 17.02 -2.76
CA THR A 171 0.32 18.07 -2.52
C THR A 171 -0.34 19.19 -1.71
N THR A 172 0.29 19.57 -0.60
CA THR A 172 -0.10 20.70 0.23
C THR A 172 1.06 21.71 0.28
N THR A 173 0.80 22.96 -0.09
CA THR A 173 1.79 24.04 0.01
C THR A 173 1.77 24.65 1.42
N ILE A 174 2.95 24.85 2.01
CA ILE A 174 3.09 25.55 3.28
C ILE A 174 3.34 27.03 3.00
N GLY A 175 2.38 27.88 3.37
CA GLY A 175 2.40 29.32 3.08
C GLY A 175 1.36 30.12 3.84
#